data_AF-A0A955L4C3-F1
#
_entry.id   AF-A0A955L4C3-F1
#
_cell.length_a   1.000
_cell.length_b   1.000
_cell.length_c   1.000
_cell.angle_alpha   90.00
_cell.angle_beta   90.00
_cell.angle_gamma   90.00
#
_symmetry.space_group_name_H-M   'P 1'
#
loop_
_entity.id
_entity.type
_entity.pdbx_description
1 polymer ?
#
loop_
_entity_poly.entity_id
_entity_poly.type
_entity_poly.pdbx_seq_one_letter_code
_entity_poly.pdbx_strand_id
1 'polypeptide(L)'
;MSSTIGNLLLDNNRILLIPVQGADLDAYFSTIGLAYSLLSLDKEVSIFLDDQLQQGLFKSLISESDINFIKQKDLNSLVVTLDNINAKVQEIKWEERNGKIDIFIDTDQGPEATKDLNLKLQSQSYDTCVLVGFGDPRSLGDFYEEHKSFFQADKTIIINDKAANNIFSYKHYPVFTPTISQSIFYFLKEFNLPFEDRVATNVLAGLFWGTDSFSEKLNKKTFNIASQLIENGASAKHAANLGINITSFMQAKYLSQVFAEVKTTKDDIYYSEINIKDLNGALKNNLIRNMVPIKTIKGCEIAFVGIRDNNKTDYYIASNNDQIDLLELLDEYNPKGNPQYISFRGSIQSKDLVIKIGNLVAEYHINNDFEEETLPENDTQELIESPSVPEIKAQVKEENKVTPKTETLVDQIEKTLSFEELTEEENIEEPDNAELNDLELKGDDRPKAQDNPVQEKDSKKIGAKQETTQKQPETKKEEPKSNTDPLAPATSIPEPIRLGQSSDQPKTSAAFNSPLPPAESE
;
A
#
# COMPACT_ATOMS: atom_id res chain seq x y z
N MET A 1 -15.69 -23.57 -14.03
CA MET A 1 -15.29 -22.59 -13.00
C MET A 1 -15.19 -21.21 -13.63
N SER A 2 -14.30 -21.02 -14.63
CA SER A 2 -14.21 -19.78 -15.41
C SER A 2 -15.57 -19.31 -15.96
N SER A 3 -16.34 -20.16 -16.66
CA SER A 3 -17.68 -19.79 -17.15
C SER A 3 -18.66 -19.30 -16.06
N THR A 4 -18.60 -19.86 -14.86
CA THR A 4 -19.48 -19.44 -13.74
C THR A 4 -19.07 -18.08 -13.17
N ILE A 5 -17.77 -17.82 -13.08
CA ILE A 5 -17.23 -16.52 -12.64
C ILE A 5 -17.58 -15.45 -13.67
N GLY A 6 -17.32 -15.73 -14.95
CA GLY A 6 -17.68 -14.84 -16.06
C GLY A 6 -19.17 -14.46 -16.03
N ASN A 7 -20.07 -15.42 -15.88
CA ASN A 7 -21.51 -15.15 -15.76
C ASN A 7 -21.82 -14.25 -14.54
N LEU A 8 -21.24 -14.53 -13.37
CA LEU A 8 -21.49 -13.70 -12.19
C LEU A 8 -21.00 -12.24 -12.35
N LEU A 9 -19.93 -12.00 -13.09
CA LEU A 9 -19.46 -10.64 -13.36
C LEU A 9 -20.26 -9.96 -14.47
N LEU A 10 -20.53 -10.67 -15.57
CA LEU A 10 -21.10 -10.08 -16.77
C LEU A 10 -22.63 -9.96 -16.68
N ASP A 11 -23.31 -10.86 -15.99
CA ASP A 11 -24.79 -10.87 -15.90
C ASP A 11 -25.32 -9.95 -14.79
N ASN A 12 -24.52 -9.67 -13.75
CA ASN A 12 -24.91 -8.85 -12.62
C ASN A 12 -24.55 -7.38 -12.82
N ASN A 13 -25.33 -6.45 -12.24
CA ASN A 13 -25.14 -5.02 -12.47
C ASN A 13 -24.43 -4.31 -11.32
N ARG A 14 -24.81 -4.64 -10.07
CA ARG A 14 -24.30 -3.97 -8.87
C ARG A 14 -23.24 -4.85 -8.21
N ILE A 15 -22.00 -4.42 -8.30
CA ILE A 15 -20.83 -5.20 -7.87
C ILE A 15 -20.15 -4.50 -6.69
N LEU A 16 -20.00 -5.22 -5.58
CA LEU A 16 -19.17 -4.77 -4.47
C LEU A 16 -17.78 -5.38 -4.57
N LEU A 17 -16.75 -4.53 -4.58
CA LEU A 17 -15.36 -4.95 -4.48
C LEU A 17 -14.85 -4.75 -3.06
N ILE A 18 -14.13 -5.74 -2.54
CA ILE A 18 -13.58 -5.70 -1.19
C ILE A 18 -12.10 -6.10 -1.29
N PRO A 19 -11.15 -5.18 -1.07
CA PRO A 19 -9.74 -5.51 -0.95
C PRO A 19 -9.43 -6.13 0.43
N VAL A 20 -8.39 -6.95 0.51
CA VAL A 20 -7.95 -7.63 1.74
C VAL A 20 -7.87 -6.68 2.94
N GLN A 21 -8.25 -7.13 4.13
CA GLN A 21 -8.15 -6.30 5.34
C GLN A 21 -6.68 -5.91 5.59
N GLY A 22 -6.43 -4.64 5.85
CA GLY A 22 -5.05 -4.13 5.92
C GLY A 22 -4.34 -4.20 4.57
N ALA A 23 -5.09 -4.12 3.46
CA ALA A 23 -4.55 -4.03 2.12
C ALA A 23 -3.43 -2.98 2.03
N ASP A 24 -2.43 -3.28 1.23
CA ASP A 24 -1.40 -2.34 0.82
C ASP A 24 -1.77 -1.71 -0.53
N LEU A 25 -0.90 -0.85 -1.09
CA LEU A 25 -1.24 -0.18 -2.35
C LEU A 25 -1.33 -1.15 -3.54
N ASP A 26 -0.70 -2.33 -3.49
CA ASP A 26 -0.89 -3.36 -4.52
C ASP A 26 -2.34 -3.82 -4.55
N ALA A 27 -2.89 -4.25 -3.41
CA ALA A 27 -4.29 -4.64 -3.31
C ALA A 27 -5.26 -3.52 -3.71
N TYR A 28 -4.99 -2.27 -3.28
CA TYR A 28 -5.87 -1.14 -3.59
C TYR A 28 -5.88 -0.79 -5.07
N PHE A 29 -4.72 -0.52 -5.68
CA PHE A 29 -4.67 -0.14 -7.10
C PHE A 29 -5.14 -1.27 -8.01
N SER A 30 -4.92 -2.52 -7.60
CA SER A 30 -5.50 -3.69 -8.30
C SER A 30 -7.03 -3.69 -8.24
N THR A 31 -7.61 -3.39 -7.08
CA THR A 31 -9.07 -3.29 -6.90
C THR A 31 -9.66 -2.12 -7.69
N ILE A 32 -8.97 -0.98 -7.72
CA ILE A 32 -9.39 0.21 -8.48
C ILE A 32 -9.30 -0.06 -9.99
N GLY A 33 -8.24 -0.71 -10.46
CA GLY A 33 -8.13 -1.14 -11.86
C GLY A 33 -9.30 -2.05 -12.27
N LEU A 34 -9.65 -3.02 -11.42
CA LEU A 34 -10.82 -3.86 -11.64
C LEU A 34 -12.13 -3.02 -11.63
N ALA A 35 -12.26 -2.06 -10.72
CA ALA A 35 -13.43 -1.19 -10.67
C ALA A 35 -13.63 -0.41 -11.96
N TYR A 36 -12.57 0.21 -12.49
CA TYR A 36 -12.64 0.94 -13.76
C TYR A 36 -13.00 0.04 -14.94
N SER A 37 -12.44 -1.16 -14.99
CA SER A 37 -12.77 -2.14 -16.02
C SER A 37 -14.27 -2.50 -16.02
N LEU A 38 -14.86 -2.65 -14.83
CA LEU A 38 -16.29 -2.93 -14.67
C LEU A 38 -17.16 -1.70 -14.95
N LEU A 39 -16.71 -0.50 -14.59
CA LEU A 39 -17.39 0.75 -14.94
C LEU A 39 -17.47 0.95 -16.47
N SER A 40 -16.42 0.59 -17.21
CA SER A 40 -16.43 0.59 -18.70
C SER A 40 -17.43 -0.40 -19.31
N LEU A 41 -18.01 -1.30 -18.51
CA LEU A 41 -19.11 -2.19 -18.89
C LEU A 41 -20.48 -1.71 -18.37
N ASP A 42 -20.58 -0.42 -18.01
CA ASP A 42 -21.78 0.22 -17.45
C ASP A 42 -22.30 -0.44 -16.15
N LYS A 43 -21.41 -1.08 -15.38
CA LYS A 43 -21.75 -1.67 -14.07
C LYS A 43 -21.80 -0.60 -12.97
N GLU A 44 -22.65 -0.80 -11.97
CA GLU A 44 -22.60 -0.03 -10.72
C GLU A 44 -21.58 -0.65 -9.77
N VAL A 45 -20.43 0.00 -9.58
CA VAL A 45 -19.34 -0.51 -8.76
C VAL A 45 -19.20 0.27 -7.46
N SER A 46 -19.17 -0.46 -6.36
CA SER A 46 -18.78 0.08 -5.05
C SER A 46 -17.52 -0.60 -4.55
N ILE A 47 -16.71 0.13 -3.77
CA ILE A 47 -15.55 -0.42 -3.06
C ILE A 47 -15.76 -0.25 -1.56
N PHE A 48 -15.66 -1.34 -0.81
CA PHE A 48 -15.63 -1.30 0.65
C PHE A 48 -14.26 -0.89 1.16
N LEU A 49 -14.20 0.20 1.94
CA LEU A 49 -13.01 0.66 2.65
C LEU A 49 -13.38 1.09 4.07
N ASP A 50 -12.96 0.35 5.09
CA ASP A 50 -13.35 0.63 6.47
C ASP A 50 -12.54 1.78 7.13
N ASP A 51 -11.30 2.03 6.67
CA ASP A 51 -10.42 3.03 7.27
C ASP A 51 -10.59 4.43 6.64
N GLN A 52 -10.91 5.42 7.49
CA GLN A 52 -11.07 6.82 7.07
C GLN A 52 -9.77 7.48 6.60
N LEU A 53 -8.61 7.06 7.10
CA LEU A 53 -7.31 7.58 6.66
C LEU A 53 -6.98 7.12 5.24
N GLN A 54 -7.22 5.84 4.98
CA GLN A 54 -7.12 5.28 3.64
C GLN A 54 -8.09 5.98 2.70
N GLN A 55 -9.35 6.18 3.08
CA GLN A 55 -10.31 6.90 2.24
C GLN A 55 -9.83 8.31 1.85
N GLY A 56 -9.26 9.08 2.77
CA GLY A 56 -8.76 10.43 2.47
C GLY A 56 -7.59 10.43 1.50
N LEU A 57 -6.60 9.56 1.73
CA LEU A 57 -5.47 9.38 0.83
C LEU A 57 -5.94 8.90 -0.55
N PHE A 58 -6.77 7.87 -0.61
CA PHE A 58 -7.26 7.30 -1.88
C PHE A 58 -8.17 8.25 -2.65
N LYS A 59 -9.08 8.96 -1.98
CA LYS A 59 -9.89 10.01 -2.64
C LYS A 59 -9.04 11.14 -3.21
N SER A 60 -7.87 11.41 -2.63
CA SER A 60 -6.94 12.42 -3.17
C SER A 60 -6.14 11.91 -4.38
N LEU A 61 -5.97 10.60 -4.50
CA LEU A 61 -5.18 9.95 -5.55
C LEU A 61 -6.03 9.52 -6.74
N ILE A 62 -7.31 9.25 -6.49
CA ILE A 62 -8.28 8.77 -7.46
C ILE A 62 -9.26 9.91 -7.70
N SER A 63 -9.13 10.56 -8.84
CA SER A 63 -9.97 11.71 -9.20
C SER A 63 -11.28 11.26 -9.83
N GLU A 64 -12.15 10.48 -9.16
CA GLU A 64 -13.43 10.10 -9.78
C GLU A 64 -14.65 10.13 -8.88
N SER A 65 -15.69 10.75 -9.43
CA SER A 65 -17.08 10.75 -9.01
C SER A 65 -17.78 9.40 -9.16
N ASP A 66 -17.17 8.47 -9.91
CA ASP A 66 -17.90 7.34 -10.50
C ASP A 66 -17.78 6.05 -9.67
N ILE A 67 -16.79 5.98 -8.76
CA ILE A 67 -16.64 4.87 -7.82
C ILE A 67 -17.27 5.23 -6.46
N ASN A 68 -18.23 4.42 -6.03
CA ASN A 68 -18.86 4.56 -4.73
C ASN A 68 -18.04 3.90 -3.62
N PHE A 69 -17.41 4.70 -2.76
CA PHE A 69 -16.74 4.18 -1.56
C PHE A 69 -17.71 4.01 -0.41
N ILE A 70 -17.84 2.79 0.11
CA ILE A 70 -18.76 2.46 1.20
C ILE A 70 -18.03 2.07 2.48
N LYS A 71 -18.68 2.32 3.61
CA LYS A 71 -18.26 1.91 4.96
C LYS A 71 -19.11 0.73 5.44
N GLN A 72 -18.73 0.14 6.58
CA GLN A 72 -19.43 -1.01 7.17
C GLN A 72 -20.94 -0.79 7.33
N LYS A 73 -21.33 0.40 7.76
CA LYS A 73 -22.74 0.74 8.01
C LYS A 73 -23.60 0.83 6.74
N ASP A 74 -22.99 0.84 5.57
CA ASP A 74 -23.67 1.17 4.31
C ASP A 74 -24.14 -0.08 3.53
N LEU A 75 -23.81 -1.30 3.98
CA LEU A 75 -24.14 -2.53 3.23
C LEU A 75 -25.61 -2.96 3.32
N ASN A 76 -26.32 -2.46 4.33
CA ASN A 76 -27.74 -2.73 4.58
C ASN A 76 -28.56 -1.45 4.68
N SER A 77 -28.02 -0.29 4.28
CA SER A 77 -28.76 0.97 4.30
C SER A 77 -29.83 1.01 3.22
N LEU A 78 -30.98 1.57 3.60
CA LEU A 78 -31.95 2.09 2.65
C LEU A 78 -31.54 3.53 2.32
N VAL A 79 -31.18 3.77 1.06
CA VAL A 79 -30.88 5.11 0.58
C VAL A 79 -32.15 5.72 0.02
N VAL A 80 -32.52 6.89 0.54
CA VAL A 80 -33.65 7.69 0.06
C VAL A 80 -33.05 8.88 -0.69
N THR A 81 -33.07 8.82 -2.02
CA THR A 81 -32.55 9.88 -2.87
C THR A 81 -33.68 10.83 -3.28
N LEU A 82 -33.45 12.12 -3.04
CA LEU A 82 -34.30 13.21 -3.49
C LEU A 82 -33.67 13.82 -4.74
N ASP A 83 -34.26 13.57 -5.89
CA ASP A 83 -33.77 14.02 -7.19
C ASP A 83 -34.55 15.27 -7.67
N ASN A 84 -33.92 16.06 -8.55
CA ASN A 84 -34.47 17.31 -9.09
C ASN A 84 -34.83 18.40 -8.05
N ILE A 85 -34.07 18.52 -6.97
CA ILE A 85 -34.26 19.63 -6.03
C ILE A 85 -33.64 20.92 -6.61
N ASN A 86 -34.48 21.81 -7.14
CA ASN A 86 -34.07 23.11 -7.68
C ASN A 86 -33.91 24.17 -6.58
N ALA A 87 -33.33 23.77 -5.44
CA ALA A 87 -33.09 24.64 -4.30
C ALA A 87 -31.98 24.08 -3.41
N LYS A 88 -31.39 24.95 -2.60
CA LYS A 88 -30.40 24.54 -1.62
C LYS A 88 -31.12 24.01 -0.38
N VAL A 89 -30.80 22.78 0.00
CA VAL A 89 -31.25 22.21 1.28
C VAL A 89 -30.57 22.96 2.43
N GLN A 90 -31.38 23.54 3.32
CA GLN A 90 -30.91 24.23 4.52
C GLN A 90 -30.87 23.29 5.72
N GLU A 91 -31.92 22.49 5.89
CA GLU A 91 -32.06 21.58 7.03
C GLU A 91 -32.87 20.34 6.65
N ILE A 92 -32.52 19.19 7.25
CA ILE A 92 -33.29 17.96 7.17
C ILE A 92 -33.60 17.52 8.60
N LYS A 93 -34.89 17.42 8.93
CA LYS A 93 -35.38 16.84 10.20
C LYS A 93 -36.14 15.57 9.88
N TRP A 94 -36.23 14.66 10.85
CA TRP A 94 -37.11 13.50 10.73
C TRP A 94 -37.74 13.17 12.07
N GLU A 95 -38.92 12.58 12.02
CA GLU A 95 -39.63 12.11 13.20
C GLU A 95 -40.27 10.74 12.95
N GLU A 96 -40.22 9.88 13.96
CA GLU A 96 -40.92 8.60 13.92
C GLU A 96 -42.25 8.72 14.68
N ARG A 97 -43.37 8.46 14.00
CA ARG A 97 -44.71 8.48 14.60
C ARG A 97 -45.55 7.34 14.06
N ASN A 98 -46.09 6.50 14.96
CA ASN A 98 -46.97 5.38 14.60
C ASN A 98 -46.39 4.43 13.53
N GLY A 99 -45.08 4.15 13.61
CA GLY A 99 -44.38 3.29 12.64
C GLY A 99 -44.18 3.94 11.27
N LYS A 100 -44.33 5.26 11.15
CA LYS A 100 -43.98 6.06 9.98
C LYS A 100 -42.79 6.95 10.29
N ILE A 101 -41.92 7.16 9.29
CA ILE A 101 -40.85 8.15 9.35
C ILE A 101 -41.30 9.33 8.48
N ASP A 102 -41.54 10.47 9.11
CA ASP A 102 -41.81 11.73 8.43
C ASP A 102 -40.48 12.47 8.27
N ILE A 103 -40.08 12.79 7.04
CA ILE A 103 -38.85 13.55 6.74
C ILE A 103 -39.26 14.97 6.32
N PHE A 104 -38.76 15.97 7.04
CA PHE A 104 -38.99 17.40 6.78
C PHE A 104 -37.73 17.98 6.14
N ILE A 105 -37.88 18.59 4.97
CA ILE A 105 -36.76 19.18 4.20
C ILE A 105 -37.04 20.67 4.07
N ASP A 106 -36.23 21.48 4.73
CA ASP A 106 -36.29 22.93 4.63
C ASP A 106 -35.34 23.39 3.52
N THR A 107 -35.86 24.17 2.57
CA THR A 107 -35.08 24.72 1.45
C THR A 107 -35.15 26.24 1.44
N ASP A 108 -34.19 26.87 0.78
CA ASP A 108 -34.14 28.33 0.63
C ASP A 108 -35.25 28.91 -0.26
N GLN A 109 -35.89 28.09 -1.08
CA GLN A 109 -37.05 28.45 -1.92
C GLN A 109 -38.38 27.90 -1.37
N GLY A 110 -38.37 27.35 -0.16
CA GLY A 110 -39.55 26.75 0.48
C GLY A 110 -40.13 25.56 -0.31
N PRO A 111 -41.44 25.29 -0.20
CA PRO A 111 -42.07 24.11 -0.83
C PRO A 111 -42.15 24.20 -2.36
N GLU A 112 -41.90 25.35 -2.97
CA GLU A 112 -41.90 25.46 -4.43
C GLU A 112 -40.70 24.73 -5.07
N ALA A 113 -39.62 24.55 -4.31
CA ALA A 113 -38.44 23.78 -4.70
C ALA A 113 -38.72 22.31 -5.02
N THR A 114 -39.83 21.77 -4.53
CA THR A 114 -40.13 20.33 -4.56
C THR A 114 -41.22 19.95 -5.56
N LYS A 115 -41.69 20.90 -6.41
CA LYS A 115 -42.75 20.65 -7.39
C LYS A 115 -42.41 19.51 -8.38
N ASP A 116 -41.13 19.35 -8.71
CA ASP A 116 -40.62 18.31 -9.62
C ASP A 116 -39.80 17.23 -8.90
N LEU A 117 -39.92 17.16 -7.57
CA LEU A 117 -39.10 16.29 -6.74
C LEU A 117 -39.46 14.82 -6.98
N ASN A 118 -38.44 14.03 -7.33
CA ASN A 118 -38.58 12.59 -7.48
C ASN A 118 -37.94 11.88 -6.27
N LEU A 119 -38.73 10.99 -5.67
CA LEU A 119 -38.27 10.13 -4.58
C LEU A 119 -37.82 8.79 -5.15
N LYS A 120 -36.54 8.47 -4.98
CA LYS A 120 -35.97 7.17 -5.33
C LYS A 120 -35.61 6.43 -4.04
N LEU A 121 -36.26 5.30 -3.80
CA LEU A 121 -35.91 4.37 -2.73
C LEU A 121 -35.00 3.30 -3.34
N GLN A 122 -33.77 3.22 -2.84
CA GLN A 122 -32.80 2.22 -3.29
C GLN A 122 -32.28 1.45 -2.09
N SER A 123 -32.53 0.15 -2.06
CA SER A 123 -31.78 -0.73 -1.16
C SER A 123 -30.34 -0.77 -1.64
N GLN A 124 -29.37 -0.61 -0.74
CA GLN A 124 -27.96 -0.75 -1.07
C GLN A 124 -27.56 -2.23 -1.13
N SER A 125 -28.26 -3.01 -1.95
CA SER A 125 -28.01 -4.43 -2.18
C SER A 125 -27.15 -4.62 -3.42
N TYR A 126 -26.11 -5.44 -3.30
CA TYR A 126 -25.26 -5.85 -4.42
C TYR A 126 -25.64 -7.24 -4.91
N ASP A 127 -25.52 -7.44 -6.21
CA ASP A 127 -25.84 -8.69 -6.88
C ASP A 127 -24.70 -9.71 -6.73
N THR A 128 -23.45 -9.21 -6.72
CA THR A 128 -22.22 -9.99 -6.58
C THR A 128 -21.18 -9.23 -5.76
N CYS A 129 -20.37 -9.99 -5.04
CA CYS A 129 -19.22 -9.49 -4.29
C CYS A 129 -17.93 -10.10 -4.84
N VAL A 130 -16.91 -9.29 -5.03
CA VAL A 130 -15.57 -9.73 -5.42
C VAL A 130 -14.59 -9.40 -4.31
N LEU A 131 -14.04 -10.44 -3.69
CA LEU A 131 -12.98 -10.34 -2.69
C LEU A 131 -11.62 -10.41 -3.37
N VAL A 132 -10.81 -9.36 -3.22
CA VAL A 132 -9.49 -9.23 -3.85
C VAL A 132 -8.39 -9.43 -2.81
N GLY A 133 -7.54 -10.44 -2.99
CA GLY A 133 -6.44 -10.78 -2.08
C GLY A 133 -6.86 -11.58 -0.83
N PHE A 134 -8.10 -12.08 -0.79
CA PHE A 134 -8.63 -12.85 0.33
C PHE A 134 -8.44 -14.35 0.15
N GLY A 135 -8.04 -15.06 1.20
CA GLY A 135 -8.16 -16.52 1.25
C GLY A 135 -9.56 -17.00 1.62
N ASP A 136 -10.30 -16.19 2.38
CA ASP A 136 -11.53 -16.57 3.06
C ASP A 136 -12.32 -15.32 3.46
N PRO A 137 -13.64 -15.21 3.15
CA PRO A 137 -14.46 -14.08 3.59
C PRO A 137 -14.48 -13.91 5.12
N ARG A 138 -14.30 -14.98 5.90
CA ARG A 138 -14.27 -14.94 7.37
C ARG A 138 -13.14 -14.08 7.93
N SER A 139 -12.08 -13.81 7.14
CA SER A 139 -11.00 -12.94 7.59
C SER A 139 -11.42 -11.46 7.66
N LEU A 140 -12.62 -11.10 7.21
CA LEU A 140 -13.22 -9.80 7.45
C LEU A 140 -13.70 -9.59 8.89
N GLY A 141 -13.67 -10.64 9.74
CA GLY A 141 -14.01 -10.55 11.16
C GLY A 141 -15.47 -10.14 11.39
N ASP A 142 -15.69 -9.16 12.25
CA ASP A 142 -17.03 -8.68 12.64
C ASP A 142 -17.89 -8.30 11.43
N PHE A 143 -17.29 -7.70 10.40
CA PHE A 143 -17.98 -7.35 9.17
C PHE A 143 -18.56 -8.56 8.44
N TYR A 144 -17.84 -9.69 8.41
CA TYR A 144 -18.39 -10.92 7.84
C TYR A 144 -19.53 -11.48 8.70
N GLU A 145 -19.38 -11.48 10.02
CA GLU A 145 -20.40 -12.02 10.93
C GLU A 145 -21.70 -11.20 10.88
N GLU A 146 -21.61 -9.87 10.81
CA GLU A 146 -22.77 -8.98 10.70
C GLU A 146 -23.47 -9.07 9.33
N HIS A 147 -22.73 -9.41 8.27
CA HIS A 147 -23.23 -9.46 6.90
C HIS A 147 -23.16 -10.85 6.27
N LYS A 148 -23.22 -11.92 7.07
CA LYS A 148 -23.04 -13.31 6.59
C LYS A 148 -23.98 -13.72 5.46
N SER A 149 -25.22 -13.22 5.48
CA SER A 149 -26.21 -13.48 4.43
C SER A 149 -25.84 -12.88 3.08
N PHE A 150 -24.92 -11.91 3.04
CA PHE A 150 -24.40 -11.29 1.83
C PHE A 150 -23.31 -12.16 1.17
N PHE A 151 -22.45 -12.80 1.97
CA PHE A 151 -21.34 -13.65 1.50
C PHE A 151 -21.79 -15.06 1.14
N GLN A 152 -22.76 -15.16 0.23
CA GLN A 152 -23.25 -16.45 -0.28
C GLN A 152 -22.29 -17.02 -1.33
N ALA A 153 -22.13 -18.34 -1.28
CA ALA A 153 -21.25 -19.14 -2.12
C ALA A 153 -21.45 -18.93 -3.64
N ASP A 154 -22.69 -18.72 -4.04
CA ASP A 154 -23.12 -18.52 -5.42
C ASP A 154 -22.99 -17.07 -5.91
N LYS A 155 -22.74 -16.10 -5.01
CA LYS A 155 -22.61 -14.66 -5.33
C LYS A 155 -21.25 -14.06 -5.01
N THR A 156 -20.35 -14.83 -4.40
CA THR A 156 -19.05 -14.35 -3.94
C THR A 156 -17.93 -14.94 -4.78
N ILE A 157 -17.16 -14.05 -5.41
CA ILE A 157 -15.97 -14.36 -6.20
C ILE A 157 -14.75 -14.01 -5.33
N ILE A 158 -13.76 -14.89 -5.32
CA ILE A 158 -12.52 -14.69 -4.57
C ILE A 158 -11.34 -14.76 -5.54
N ILE A 159 -10.60 -13.65 -5.64
CA ILE A 159 -9.39 -13.55 -6.45
C ILE A 159 -8.19 -13.56 -5.49
N ASN A 160 -7.37 -14.62 -5.55
CA ASN A 160 -6.22 -14.75 -4.65
C ASN A 160 -5.10 -15.62 -5.22
N ASP A 161 -3.90 -15.43 -4.69
CA ASP A 161 -2.67 -16.17 -5.02
C ASP A 161 -2.54 -17.51 -4.29
N LYS A 162 -3.18 -17.65 -3.13
CA LYS A 162 -3.16 -18.88 -2.36
C LYS A 162 -4.21 -19.82 -2.93
N ALA A 163 -3.79 -21.01 -3.36
CA ALA A 163 -4.69 -22.14 -3.50
C ALA A 163 -5.45 -22.28 -2.19
N ALA A 164 -6.72 -21.85 -2.18
CA ALA A 164 -7.54 -21.98 -1.00
C ALA A 164 -7.57 -23.47 -0.66
N ASN A 165 -7.11 -23.81 0.54
CA ASN A 165 -7.26 -25.15 1.10
C ASN A 165 -8.75 -25.49 1.12
N ASN A 166 -9.27 -26.12 0.07
CA ASN A 166 -10.54 -26.86 0.02
C ASN A 166 -11.78 -26.21 0.67
N ILE A 167 -11.97 -24.89 0.62
CA ILE A 167 -13.27 -24.30 0.96
C ILE A 167 -14.15 -24.36 -0.29
N PHE A 168 -14.70 -25.55 -0.56
CA PHE A 168 -15.42 -25.91 -1.80
C PHE A 168 -16.71 -25.11 -2.10
N SER A 169 -17.09 -24.13 -1.28
CA SER A 169 -18.34 -23.40 -1.46
C SER A 169 -18.21 -22.18 -2.38
N TYR A 170 -17.15 -21.39 -2.27
CA TYR A 170 -17.04 -20.11 -2.99
C TYR A 170 -16.47 -20.24 -4.41
N LYS A 171 -16.69 -19.21 -5.25
CA LYS A 171 -16.12 -19.15 -6.61
C LYS A 171 -14.71 -18.57 -6.56
N HIS A 172 -13.71 -19.44 -6.49
CA HIS A 172 -12.30 -19.02 -6.49
C HIS A 172 -11.77 -18.86 -7.92
N TYR A 173 -11.03 -17.78 -8.14
CA TYR A 173 -10.14 -17.60 -9.29
C TYR A 173 -8.69 -17.81 -8.82
N PRO A 174 -8.13 -19.02 -8.97
CA PRO A 174 -6.80 -19.33 -8.47
C PRO A 174 -5.73 -18.84 -9.45
N VAL A 175 -4.93 -17.85 -9.05
CA VAL A 175 -3.79 -17.38 -9.85
C VAL A 175 -2.55 -17.24 -8.99
N PHE A 176 -1.66 -18.23 -9.08
CA PHE A 176 -0.36 -18.21 -8.42
C PHE A 176 0.51 -17.10 -9.00
N THR A 177 0.50 -15.94 -8.34
CA THR A 177 1.31 -14.79 -8.73
C THR A 177 1.92 -14.15 -7.50
N PRO A 178 3.13 -13.57 -7.63
CA PRO A 178 3.77 -12.92 -6.49
C PRO A 178 3.07 -11.64 -5.99
N THR A 179 2.15 -11.04 -6.77
CA THR A 179 1.45 -9.80 -6.44
C THR A 179 -0.02 -9.87 -6.84
N ILE A 180 -0.88 -9.12 -6.16
CA ILE A 180 -2.33 -9.05 -6.44
C ILE A 180 -2.57 -8.39 -7.80
N SER A 181 -1.78 -7.38 -8.16
CA SER A 181 -1.79 -6.75 -9.49
C SER A 181 -1.60 -7.74 -10.63
N GLN A 182 -0.72 -8.73 -10.48
CA GLN A 182 -0.57 -9.80 -11.46
C GLN A 182 -1.81 -10.71 -11.50
N SER A 183 -2.40 -11.04 -10.34
CA SER A 183 -3.67 -11.79 -10.28
C SER A 183 -4.79 -11.07 -11.04
N ILE A 184 -4.94 -9.75 -10.81
CA ILE A 184 -5.94 -8.92 -11.49
C ILE A 184 -5.64 -8.80 -12.98
N PHE A 185 -4.38 -8.66 -13.39
CA PHE A 185 -4.01 -8.66 -14.81
C PHE A 185 -4.53 -9.92 -15.52
N TYR A 186 -4.24 -11.11 -14.98
CA TYR A 186 -4.71 -12.35 -15.58
C TYR A 186 -6.23 -12.47 -15.54
N PHE A 187 -6.86 -12.04 -14.45
CA PHE A 187 -8.32 -12.03 -14.33
C PHE A 187 -8.98 -11.19 -15.42
N LEU A 188 -8.49 -9.97 -15.65
CA LEU A 188 -8.99 -9.07 -16.69
C LEU A 188 -8.85 -9.70 -18.09
N LYS A 189 -7.71 -10.35 -18.36
CA LYS A 189 -7.47 -11.05 -19.64
C LYS A 189 -8.35 -12.30 -19.80
N GLU A 190 -8.50 -13.12 -18.78
CA GLU A 190 -9.29 -14.37 -18.88
C GLU A 190 -10.77 -14.08 -19.15
N PHE A 191 -11.34 -13.05 -18.52
CA PHE A 191 -12.74 -12.66 -18.69
C PHE A 191 -12.96 -11.61 -19.79
N ASN A 192 -11.90 -11.28 -20.54
CA ASN A 192 -11.93 -10.31 -21.63
C ASN A 192 -12.58 -8.96 -21.20
N LEU A 193 -12.26 -8.53 -19.98
CA LEU A 193 -12.79 -7.28 -19.42
C LEU A 193 -12.06 -6.08 -20.05
N PRO A 194 -12.70 -4.90 -20.14
CA PRO A 194 -12.08 -3.71 -20.70
C PRO A 194 -10.76 -3.40 -20.02
N PHE A 195 -9.72 -3.23 -20.84
CA PHE A 195 -8.35 -3.14 -20.39
C PHE A 195 -7.67 -1.92 -21.01
N GLU A 196 -8.25 -0.76 -20.70
CA GLU A 196 -7.86 0.56 -21.22
C GLU A 196 -6.74 1.21 -20.41
N ASP A 197 -6.30 2.40 -20.84
CA ASP A 197 -5.16 3.14 -20.28
C ASP A 197 -5.24 3.36 -18.75
N ARG A 198 -6.42 3.74 -18.24
CA ARG A 198 -6.67 3.98 -16.82
C ARG A 198 -6.65 2.70 -16.01
N VAL A 199 -7.24 1.62 -16.53
CA VAL A 199 -7.20 0.28 -15.92
C VAL A 199 -5.76 -0.21 -15.84
N ALA A 200 -5.04 -0.16 -16.96
CA ALA A 200 -3.66 -0.61 -17.07
C ALA A 200 -2.71 0.21 -16.19
N THR A 201 -2.92 1.54 -16.10
CA THR A 201 -2.11 2.40 -15.23
C THR A 201 -2.25 2.04 -13.75
N ASN A 202 -3.48 1.78 -13.28
CA ASN A 202 -3.71 1.38 -11.89
C ASN A 202 -3.12 -0.01 -11.59
N VAL A 203 -3.31 -0.99 -12.48
CA VAL A 203 -2.70 -2.32 -12.30
C VAL A 203 -1.17 -2.23 -12.30
N LEU A 204 -0.58 -1.37 -13.14
CA LEU A 204 0.86 -1.11 -13.13
C LEU A 204 1.34 -0.41 -11.85
N ALA A 205 0.55 0.51 -11.29
CA ALA A 205 0.85 1.15 -10.01
C ALA A 205 0.88 0.13 -8.87
N GLY A 206 -0.08 -0.80 -8.84
CA GLY A 206 -0.09 -1.91 -7.89
C GLY A 206 1.13 -2.82 -8.07
N LEU A 207 1.53 -3.08 -9.32
CA LEU A 207 2.71 -3.88 -9.63
C LEU A 207 4.01 -3.21 -9.13
N PHE A 208 4.16 -1.90 -9.33
CA PHE A 208 5.28 -1.14 -8.77
C PHE A 208 5.34 -1.25 -7.25
N TRP A 209 4.21 -1.15 -6.56
CA TRP A 209 4.17 -1.31 -5.11
C TRP A 209 4.53 -2.74 -4.68
N GLY A 210 3.83 -3.74 -5.23
CA GLY A 210 3.93 -5.13 -4.81
C GLY A 210 5.31 -5.77 -5.06
N THR A 211 6.10 -5.21 -5.98
CA THR A 211 7.46 -5.65 -6.33
C THR A 211 8.57 -4.76 -5.76
N ASP A 212 8.25 -3.79 -4.89
CA ASP A 212 9.19 -2.75 -4.43
C ASP A 212 9.95 -2.11 -5.61
N SER A 213 9.20 -1.58 -6.58
CA SER A 213 9.73 -0.96 -7.80
C SER A 213 10.55 -1.92 -8.67
N PHE A 214 10.07 -3.15 -8.83
CA PHE A 214 10.78 -4.24 -9.50
C PHE A 214 12.11 -4.65 -8.85
N SER A 215 12.23 -4.53 -7.53
CA SER A 215 13.39 -5.01 -6.77
C SER A 215 13.17 -6.40 -6.17
N GLU A 216 11.91 -6.80 -5.98
CA GLU A 216 11.53 -8.04 -5.30
C GLU A 216 10.35 -8.75 -5.97
N LYS A 217 10.15 -10.03 -5.60
CA LYS A 217 9.00 -10.86 -6.05
C LYS A 217 8.90 -10.94 -7.58
N LEU A 218 10.05 -11.02 -8.23
CA LEU A 218 10.19 -10.98 -9.68
C LEU A 218 10.18 -12.38 -10.29
N ASN A 219 9.58 -12.51 -11.46
CA ASN A 219 9.81 -13.62 -12.37
C ASN A 219 9.68 -13.11 -13.82
N LYS A 220 9.93 -13.99 -14.80
CA LYS A 220 9.81 -13.64 -16.23
C LYS A 220 8.42 -13.07 -16.59
N LYS A 221 7.37 -13.57 -15.94
CA LYS A 221 5.99 -13.10 -16.19
C LYS A 221 5.77 -11.68 -15.66
N THR A 222 6.43 -11.28 -14.56
CA THR A 222 6.33 -9.93 -14.00
C THR A 222 6.68 -8.86 -15.04
N PHE A 223 7.81 -9.01 -15.74
CA PHE A 223 8.23 -8.07 -16.79
C PHE A 223 7.33 -8.12 -18.03
N ASN A 224 6.87 -9.32 -18.43
CA ASN A 224 5.93 -9.47 -19.55
C ASN A 224 4.58 -8.80 -19.27
N ILE A 225 4.11 -8.86 -18.01
CA ILE A 225 2.88 -8.17 -17.58
C ILE A 225 3.09 -6.67 -17.63
N ALA A 226 4.21 -6.16 -17.12
CA ALA A 226 4.54 -4.73 -17.19
C ALA A 226 4.59 -4.23 -18.64
N SER A 227 5.21 -4.97 -19.57
CA SER A 227 5.20 -4.65 -21.00
C SER A 227 3.79 -4.56 -21.56
N GLN A 228 2.97 -5.58 -21.32
CA GLN A 228 1.58 -5.58 -21.79
C GLN A 228 0.74 -4.46 -21.19
N LEU A 229 0.95 -4.10 -19.92
CA LEU A 229 0.27 -2.95 -19.32
C LEU A 229 0.60 -1.66 -20.07
N ILE A 230 1.87 -1.43 -20.37
CA ILE A 230 2.34 -0.27 -21.15
C ILE A 230 1.78 -0.29 -22.58
N GLU A 231 1.79 -1.45 -23.24
CA GLU A 231 1.18 -1.64 -24.57
C GLU A 231 -0.32 -1.34 -24.60
N ASN A 232 -1.02 -1.57 -23.48
CA ASN A 232 -2.44 -1.24 -23.31
C ASN A 232 -2.66 0.20 -22.80
N GLY A 233 -1.66 1.07 -22.93
CA GLY A 233 -1.78 2.51 -22.67
C GLY A 233 -1.42 2.94 -21.25
N ALA A 234 -0.89 2.06 -20.40
CA ALA A 234 -0.47 2.46 -19.06
C ALA A 234 0.62 3.55 -19.10
N SER A 235 0.41 4.64 -18.37
CA SER A 235 1.45 5.65 -18.17
C SER A 235 2.41 5.19 -17.08
N ALA A 236 3.58 4.68 -17.46
CA ALA A 236 4.61 4.23 -16.50
C ALA A 236 4.99 5.31 -15.48
N LYS A 237 5.08 6.58 -15.91
CA LYS A 237 5.36 7.72 -15.03
C LYS A 237 4.23 7.95 -14.03
N HIS A 238 2.97 7.89 -14.47
CA HIS A 238 1.83 8.07 -13.58
C HIS A 238 1.71 6.90 -12.60
N ALA A 239 1.86 5.67 -13.10
CA ALA A 239 1.87 4.46 -12.30
C ALA A 239 2.99 4.48 -11.25
N ALA A 240 4.21 4.92 -11.60
CA ALA A 240 5.30 5.09 -10.64
C ALA A 240 4.97 6.18 -9.60
N ASN A 241 4.36 7.29 -10.03
CA ASN A 241 3.94 8.33 -9.08
C ASN A 241 2.91 7.80 -8.07
N LEU A 242 2.03 6.90 -8.49
CA LEU A 242 1.03 6.26 -7.63
C LEU A 242 1.61 5.11 -6.78
N GLY A 243 2.43 4.24 -7.36
CA GLY A 243 2.95 3.04 -6.69
C GLY A 243 4.24 3.24 -5.91
N ILE A 244 4.96 4.36 -6.13
CA ILE A 244 6.30 4.59 -5.56
C ILE A 244 6.35 5.95 -4.87
N ASN A 245 5.97 7.02 -5.58
CA ASN A 245 6.23 8.39 -5.13
C ASN A 245 5.11 8.99 -4.28
N ILE A 246 4.08 8.22 -3.93
CA ILE A 246 3.20 8.55 -2.80
C ILE A 246 3.93 8.26 -1.50
N THR A 247 5.19 8.68 -1.38
CA THR A 247 5.93 8.65 -0.11
C THR A 247 5.13 9.50 0.84
N SER A 248 4.25 8.86 1.61
CA SER A 248 3.48 9.55 2.61
C SER A 248 4.50 10.16 3.58
N PHE A 249 4.17 11.29 4.17
CA PHE A 249 4.96 11.85 5.28
C PHE A 249 5.31 10.76 6.32
N MET A 250 4.43 9.78 6.48
CA MET A 250 4.63 8.62 7.35
C MET A 250 5.77 7.70 6.90
N GLN A 251 5.90 7.41 5.60
CA GLN A 251 7.01 6.62 5.08
C GLN A 251 8.34 7.37 5.19
N ALA A 252 8.37 8.66 4.83
CA ALA A 252 9.58 9.47 5.01
C ALA A 252 10.01 9.54 6.48
N LYS A 253 9.04 9.71 7.40
CA LYS A 253 9.29 9.68 8.85
C LYS A 253 9.81 8.33 9.31
N TYR A 254 9.20 7.23 8.86
CA TYR A 254 9.65 5.88 9.16
C TYR A 254 11.10 5.66 8.71
N LEU A 255 11.42 5.95 7.44
CA LEU A 255 12.78 5.84 6.90
C LEU A 255 13.77 6.66 7.71
N SER A 256 13.43 7.93 8.01
CA SER A 256 14.28 8.80 8.82
C SER A 256 14.59 8.21 10.19
N GLN A 257 13.60 7.62 10.88
CA GLN A 257 13.81 7.00 12.19
C GLN A 257 14.67 5.73 12.09
N VAL A 258 14.41 4.88 11.10
CA VAL A 258 15.18 3.65 10.89
C VAL A 258 16.64 3.95 10.57
N PHE A 259 16.90 4.90 9.67
CA PHE A 259 18.28 5.25 9.30
C PHE A 259 19.01 6.02 10.41
N ALA A 260 18.29 6.76 11.26
CA ALA A 260 18.90 7.45 12.41
C ALA A 260 19.42 6.48 13.48
N GLU A 261 18.80 5.31 13.63
CA GLU A 261 19.10 4.32 14.68
C GLU A 261 19.87 3.10 14.16
N VAL A 262 20.37 3.15 12.92
CA VAL A 262 21.07 2.03 12.28
C VAL A 262 22.38 1.71 13.00
N LYS A 263 22.61 0.41 13.23
CA LYS A 263 23.80 -0.20 13.82
C LYS A 263 24.27 -1.32 12.91
N THR A 264 25.55 -1.64 12.98
CA THR A 264 26.18 -2.70 12.19
C THR A 264 27.07 -3.56 13.08
N THR A 265 27.25 -4.82 12.70
CA THR A 265 28.23 -5.73 13.30
C THR A 265 29.43 -5.93 12.37
N LYS A 266 30.39 -6.76 12.78
CA LYS A 266 31.49 -7.18 11.92
C LYS A 266 31.09 -8.26 10.91
N ASP A 267 29.98 -8.94 11.18
CA ASP A 267 29.45 -10.05 10.38
C ASP A 267 28.40 -9.54 9.37
N ASP A 268 28.55 -8.28 8.93
CA ASP A 268 27.69 -7.66 7.93
C ASP A 268 26.17 -7.68 8.26
N ILE A 269 25.85 -7.74 9.57
CA ILE A 269 24.48 -7.63 10.09
C ILE A 269 24.17 -6.17 10.38
N TYR A 270 23.12 -5.66 9.74
CA TYR A 270 22.63 -4.29 9.92
C TYR A 270 21.31 -4.32 10.67
N TYR A 271 21.14 -3.46 11.66
CA TYR A 271 19.89 -3.43 12.40
C TYR A 271 19.52 -2.06 12.93
N SER A 272 18.23 -1.83 13.08
CA SER A 272 17.69 -0.63 13.71
C SER A 272 16.59 -1.02 14.68
N GLU A 273 16.45 -0.28 15.78
CA GLU A 273 15.32 -0.44 16.70
C GLU A 273 14.68 0.90 17.00
N ILE A 274 13.38 1.02 16.73
CA ILE A 274 12.62 2.27 16.87
C ILE A 274 11.40 2.07 17.77
N ASN A 275 10.90 3.13 18.42
CA ASN A 275 9.68 3.03 19.21
C ASN A 275 8.45 3.28 18.33
N ILE A 276 7.38 2.50 18.51
CA ILE A 276 6.11 2.71 17.78
C ILE A 276 5.51 4.10 18.05
N LYS A 277 5.77 4.68 19.23
CA LYS A 277 5.33 6.04 19.58
C LYS A 277 5.96 7.10 18.69
N ASP A 278 7.20 6.88 18.25
CA ASP A 278 7.91 7.83 17.39
C ASP A 278 7.31 7.86 15.98
N LEU A 279 6.51 6.85 15.62
CA LEU A 279 5.90 6.73 14.30
C LEU A 279 4.55 7.45 14.18
N ASN A 280 3.97 8.00 15.25
CA ASN A 280 2.67 8.72 15.23
C ASN A 280 1.57 8.01 14.41
N GLY A 281 1.52 6.67 14.42
CA GLY A 281 0.56 5.90 13.63
C GLY A 281 0.98 5.54 12.20
N ALA A 282 2.25 5.77 11.80
CA ALA A 282 2.75 5.45 10.45
C ALA A 282 2.47 4.00 10.00
N LEU A 283 2.51 3.08 10.96
CA LEU A 283 2.37 1.65 10.72
C LEU A 283 0.93 1.17 10.66
N LYS A 284 -0.04 1.97 11.12
CA LYS A 284 -1.43 1.51 11.23
C LYS A 284 -2.08 1.22 9.87
N ASN A 285 -1.51 1.74 8.79
CA ASN A 285 -2.17 1.80 7.50
C ASN A 285 -1.49 0.94 6.42
N ASN A 286 -0.46 0.15 6.76
CA ASN A 286 0.33 -0.65 5.81
C ASN A 286 0.87 0.16 4.61
N LEU A 287 1.12 1.45 4.82
CA LEU A 287 1.67 2.38 3.82
C LEU A 287 3.21 2.44 3.86
N ILE A 288 3.85 1.47 4.50
CA ILE A 288 5.30 1.32 4.48
C ILE A 288 5.64 0.21 3.50
N ARG A 289 6.19 0.60 2.33
CA ARG A 289 6.50 -0.33 1.24
C ARG A 289 7.59 -1.34 1.62
N ASN A 290 8.63 -0.85 2.30
CA ASN A 290 9.79 -1.65 2.69
C ASN A 290 10.05 -1.45 4.19
N MET A 291 9.80 -2.50 4.99
CA MET A 291 10.01 -2.48 6.45
C MET A 291 11.46 -2.78 6.86
N VAL A 292 12.35 -3.11 5.91
CA VAL A 292 13.76 -3.34 6.18
C VAL A 292 14.60 -2.56 5.17
N PRO A 293 14.44 -1.21 5.10
CA PRO A 293 15.08 -0.40 4.06
C PRO A 293 16.62 -0.42 4.16
N ILE A 294 17.15 -0.68 5.36
CA ILE A 294 18.58 -0.76 5.64
C ILE A 294 19.26 -1.95 4.94
N LYS A 295 18.51 -2.94 4.45
CA LYS A 295 19.08 -4.04 3.64
C LYS A 295 19.72 -3.56 2.34
N THR A 296 19.37 -2.36 1.89
CA THR A 296 19.93 -1.76 0.66
C THR A 296 21.34 -1.18 0.87
N ILE A 297 21.83 -1.15 2.11
CA ILE A 297 23.19 -0.68 2.41
C ILE A 297 24.19 -1.69 1.84
N LYS A 298 25.17 -1.19 1.08
CA LYS A 298 26.21 -2.02 0.48
C LYS A 298 26.97 -2.79 1.55
N GLY A 299 27.17 -4.09 1.32
CA GLY A 299 27.84 -4.99 2.25
C GLY A 299 26.92 -5.54 3.33
N CYS A 300 25.61 -5.27 3.31
CA CYS A 300 24.68 -5.92 4.22
C CYS A 300 24.37 -7.35 3.77
N GLU A 301 24.65 -8.33 4.63
CA GLU A 301 24.25 -9.73 4.42
C GLU A 301 22.86 -9.99 5.01
N ILE A 302 22.65 -9.63 6.27
CA ILE A 302 21.35 -9.70 6.94
C ILE A 302 21.00 -8.33 7.53
N ALA A 303 19.74 -7.94 7.37
CA ALA A 303 19.20 -6.73 7.95
C ALA A 303 17.97 -6.99 8.80
N PHE A 304 17.78 -6.24 9.89
CA PHE A 304 16.48 -6.20 10.56
C PHE A 304 16.07 -4.87 11.18
N VAL A 305 14.76 -4.63 11.23
CA VAL A 305 14.17 -3.50 11.94
C VAL A 305 13.26 -4.03 13.05
N GLY A 306 13.57 -3.65 14.29
CA GLY A 306 12.72 -3.89 15.45
C GLY A 306 11.83 -2.69 15.75
N ILE A 307 10.52 -2.89 15.78
CA ILE A 307 9.54 -1.86 16.15
C ILE A 307 9.01 -2.17 17.54
N ARG A 308 9.46 -1.40 18.54
CA ARG A 308 9.13 -1.63 19.95
C ARG A 308 7.76 -1.05 20.29
N ASP A 309 6.87 -1.89 20.81
CA ASP A 309 5.58 -1.54 21.37
C ASP A 309 5.44 -2.07 22.80
N ASN A 310 5.60 -1.18 23.77
CA ASN A 310 5.63 -1.48 25.20
C ASN A 310 6.68 -2.54 25.55
N ASN A 311 6.26 -3.78 25.83
CA ASN A 311 7.11 -4.90 26.26
C ASN A 311 7.35 -5.94 25.15
N LYS A 312 6.91 -5.67 23.93
CA LYS A 312 7.11 -6.55 22.76
C LYS A 312 7.69 -5.75 21.61
N THR A 313 8.42 -6.44 20.75
CA THR A 313 9.00 -5.88 19.53
C THR A 313 8.50 -6.69 18.35
N ASP A 314 7.97 -6.00 17.33
CA ASP A 314 7.70 -6.58 16.03
C ASP A 314 9.01 -6.47 15.21
N TYR A 315 9.63 -7.61 14.90
CA TYR A 315 10.85 -7.70 14.11
C TYR A 315 10.52 -7.99 12.65
N TYR A 316 11.16 -7.25 11.75
CA TYR A 316 11.17 -7.50 10.31
C TYR A 316 12.61 -7.76 9.89
N ILE A 317 12.87 -8.89 9.25
CA ILE A 317 14.22 -9.38 8.95
C ILE A 317 14.30 -9.74 7.48
N ALA A 318 15.36 -9.33 6.81
CA ALA A 318 15.64 -9.63 5.42
C ALA A 318 17.09 -10.13 5.25
N SER A 319 17.28 -11.09 4.35
CA SER A 319 18.61 -11.55 3.93
C SER A 319 18.85 -11.12 2.48
N ASN A 320 20.08 -10.69 2.19
CA ASN A 320 20.58 -10.50 0.83
C ASN A 320 21.37 -11.73 0.34
N ASN A 321 21.58 -12.73 1.21
CA ASN A 321 22.21 -14.00 0.89
C ASN A 321 21.14 -15.07 0.64
N ASP A 322 21.04 -15.53 -0.61
CA ASP A 322 20.03 -16.49 -1.05
C ASP A 322 20.20 -17.90 -0.47
N GLN A 323 21.38 -18.20 0.07
CA GLN A 323 21.71 -19.45 0.73
C GLN A 323 21.12 -19.52 2.15
N ILE A 324 20.88 -18.38 2.79
CA ILE A 324 20.35 -18.33 4.16
C ILE A 324 18.82 -18.43 4.13
N ASP A 325 18.27 -19.53 4.67
CA ASP A 325 16.83 -19.66 4.92
C ASP A 325 16.46 -19.12 6.31
N LEU A 326 15.92 -17.90 6.35
CA LEU A 326 15.50 -17.24 7.58
C LEU A 326 14.35 -17.96 8.30
N LEU A 327 13.51 -18.73 7.60
CA LEU A 327 12.43 -19.49 8.27
C LEU A 327 13.02 -20.62 9.09
N GLU A 328 14.02 -21.32 8.55
CA GLU A 328 14.74 -22.37 9.27
C GLU A 328 15.60 -21.78 10.39
N LEU A 329 16.36 -20.71 10.08
CA LEU A 329 17.27 -20.04 11.01
C LEU A 329 16.58 -19.57 12.30
N LEU A 330 15.33 -19.14 12.19
CA LEU A 330 14.59 -18.47 13.26
C LEU A 330 13.25 -19.15 13.59
N ASP A 331 13.11 -20.45 13.29
CA ASP A 331 11.89 -21.25 13.48
C ASP A 331 11.34 -21.19 14.91
N GLU A 332 12.21 -21.11 15.92
CA GLU A 332 11.80 -21.03 17.33
C GLU A 332 10.90 -19.82 17.65
N TYR A 333 10.97 -18.76 16.84
CA TYR A 333 10.16 -17.55 16.97
C TYR A 333 8.82 -17.64 16.22
N ASN A 334 8.54 -18.80 15.59
CA ASN A 334 7.40 -19.05 14.73
C ASN A 334 7.19 -17.92 13.70
N PRO A 335 8.21 -17.67 12.86
CA PRO A 335 8.21 -16.52 11.96
C PRO A 335 7.17 -16.66 10.85
N LYS A 336 6.78 -15.51 10.29
CA LYS A 336 5.90 -15.42 9.12
C LYS A 336 6.66 -14.76 7.98
N GLY A 337 6.59 -15.33 6.79
CA GLY A 337 7.19 -14.75 5.60
C GLY A 337 7.64 -15.82 4.62
N ASN A 338 8.84 -15.63 4.06
CA ASN A 338 9.52 -16.53 3.15
C ASN A 338 11.01 -16.65 3.56
N PRO A 339 11.79 -17.56 2.96
CA PRO A 339 13.19 -17.78 3.32
C PRO A 339 14.09 -16.52 3.34
N GLN A 340 13.78 -15.50 2.54
CA GLN A 340 14.60 -14.28 2.43
C GLN A 340 14.02 -13.08 3.18
N TYR A 341 12.79 -13.19 3.68
CA TYR A 341 12.13 -12.12 4.40
C TYR A 341 11.13 -12.68 5.40
N ILE A 342 11.35 -12.41 6.68
CA ILE A 342 10.48 -12.88 7.76
C ILE A 342 10.05 -11.74 8.70
N SER A 343 9.01 -12.01 9.47
CA SER A 343 8.59 -11.18 10.59
C SER A 343 8.11 -12.03 11.75
N PHE A 344 8.35 -11.56 12.98
CA PHE A 344 7.79 -12.17 14.18
C PHE A 344 7.65 -11.13 15.30
N ARG A 345 6.83 -11.44 16.31
CA ARG A 345 6.68 -10.62 17.51
C ARG A 345 7.29 -11.32 18.71
N GLY A 346 8.26 -10.69 19.35
CA GLY A 346 9.00 -11.28 20.47
C GLY A 346 9.30 -10.31 21.60
N SER A 347 9.84 -10.84 22.69
CA SER A 347 10.38 -10.06 23.82
C SER A 347 11.92 -10.13 23.89
N ILE A 348 12.57 -10.76 22.90
CA ILE A 348 14.02 -10.76 22.76
C ILE A 348 14.52 -9.32 22.55
N GLN A 349 15.65 -8.96 23.15
CA GLN A 349 16.31 -7.68 22.90
C GLN A 349 17.09 -7.74 21.59
N SER A 350 17.15 -6.64 20.84
CA SER A 350 17.87 -6.60 19.56
C SER A 350 19.33 -7.05 19.67
N LYS A 351 20.01 -6.76 20.79
CA LYS A 351 21.40 -7.20 21.01
C LYS A 351 21.52 -8.73 21.08
N ASP A 352 20.58 -9.39 21.76
CA ASP A 352 20.56 -10.84 21.88
C ASP A 352 20.21 -11.48 20.54
N LEU A 353 19.30 -10.86 19.78
CA LEU A 353 18.94 -11.31 18.44
C LEU A 353 20.12 -11.19 17.47
N VAL A 354 20.89 -10.10 17.52
CA VAL A 354 22.13 -9.93 16.74
C VAL A 354 23.12 -11.04 17.04
N ILE A 355 23.39 -11.32 18.32
CA ILE A 355 24.33 -12.38 18.72
C ILE A 355 23.86 -13.73 18.19
N LYS A 356 22.55 -14.00 18.27
CA LYS A 356 21.97 -15.24 17.78
C LYS A 356 22.11 -15.39 16.28
N ILE A 357 21.72 -14.37 15.52
CA ILE A 357 21.87 -14.38 14.05
C ILE A 357 23.35 -14.52 13.69
N GLY A 358 24.25 -13.77 14.30
CA GLY A 358 25.69 -13.84 14.04
C GLY A 358 26.27 -15.24 14.25
N ASN A 359 25.90 -15.91 15.36
CA ASN A 359 26.35 -17.28 15.60
C ASN A 359 25.82 -18.26 14.54
N LEU A 360 24.55 -18.15 14.17
CA LEU A 360 23.94 -19.05 13.20
C LEU A 360 24.47 -18.83 11.78
N VAL A 361 24.75 -17.58 11.40
CA VAL A 361 25.39 -17.25 10.11
C VAL A 361 26.82 -17.78 10.08
N ALA A 362 27.58 -17.63 11.17
CA ALA A 362 28.93 -18.17 11.26
C ALA A 362 28.93 -19.71 11.15
N GLU A 363 27.99 -20.40 11.82
CA GLU A 363 27.82 -21.86 11.67
C GLU A 363 27.47 -22.24 10.23
N TYR A 364 26.62 -21.46 9.57
CA TYR A 364 26.23 -21.66 8.18
C TYR A 364 27.43 -21.53 7.22
N HIS A 365 28.23 -20.47 7.37
CA HIS A 365 29.44 -20.25 6.56
C HIS A 365 30.44 -21.38 6.78
N ILE A 366 30.67 -21.81 8.02
CA ILE A 366 31.56 -22.92 8.35
C ILE A 366 31.09 -24.21 7.64
N ASN A 367 29.82 -24.56 7.76
CA ASN A 367 29.31 -25.81 7.19
C ASN A 367 29.36 -25.83 5.65
N ASN A 368 29.17 -24.69 4.99
CA ASN A 368 29.23 -24.59 3.54
C ASN A 368 30.68 -24.51 3.00
N ASP A 369 31.60 -23.87 3.72
CA ASP A 369 33.02 -23.86 3.36
C ASP A 369 33.61 -25.29 3.38
N PHE A 370 33.11 -26.15 4.27
CA PHE A 370 33.50 -27.57 4.32
C PHE A 370 32.92 -28.42 3.18
N GLU A 371 31.81 -28.01 2.55
CA GLU A 371 31.26 -28.71 1.38
C GLU A 371 32.00 -28.36 0.09
N GLU A 372 32.53 -27.13 -0.06
CA GLU A 372 33.35 -26.75 -1.22
C GLU A 372 34.76 -27.38 -1.20
N GLU A 373 35.33 -27.71 -0.04
CA GLU A 373 36.67 -28.36 0.07
C GLU A 373 36.68 -29.88 -0.21
N THR A 374 35.53 -30.50 -0.52
CA THR A 374 35.46 -31.96 -0.78
C THR A 374 35.12 -32.33 -2.22
N LEU A 375 35.73 -31.66 -3.20
CA LEU A 375 35.90 -32.24 -4.53
C LEU A 375 37.19 -33.06 -4.57
N PRO A 376 37.14 -34.38 -4.83
CA PRO A 376 38.37 -35.17 -4.95
C PRO A 376 39.15 -34.74 -6.20
N GLU A 377 40.39 -34.29 -5.97
CA GLU A 377 41.44 -34.22 -6.99
C GLU A 377 41.69 -35.64 -7.54
N ASN A 378 40.99 -36.01 -8.61
CA ASN A 378 41.42 -36.97 -9.63
C ASN A 378 40.37 -37.02 -10.75
N ASP A 379 40.61 -36.28 -11.83
CA ASP A 379 40.90 -36.94 -13.11
C ASP A 379 41.53 -35.94 -14.10
N THR A 380 42.68 -36.37 -14.59
CA THR A 380 43.50 -35.76 -15.63
C THR A 380 42.73 -35.51 -16.94
N GLN A 381 42.83 -34.27 -17.42
CA GLN A 381 43.04 -33.87 -18.82
C GLN A 381 42.42 -34.76 -19.93
N GLU A 382 41.33 -34.28 -20.54
CA GLU A 382 41.21 -34.29 -21.99
C GLU A 382 41.01 -32.84 -22.47
N LEU A 383 42.03 -32.32 -23.16
CA LEU A 383 41.99 -31.09 -23.93
C LEU A 383 41.00 -31.29 -25.09
N ILE A 384 39.80 -30.73 -24.96
CA ILE A 384 38.93 -30.48 -26.12
C ILE A 384 39.24 -29.06 -26.59
N GLU A 385 39.98 -28.98 -27.68
CA GLU A 385 40.24 -27.74 -28.41
C GLU A 385 38.92 -27.03 -28.75
N SER A 386 38.86 -25.74 -28.46
CA SER A 386 37.77 -24.87 -28.90
C SER A 386 37.77 -24.79 -30.43
N PRO A 387 36.63 -25.01 -31.12
CA PRO A 387 36.59 -24.79 -32.56
C PRO A 387 36.65 -23.28 -32.85
N SER A 388 37.69 -22.88 -33.57
CA SER A 388 37.81 -21.58 -34.20
C SER A 388 36.66 -21.35 -35.20
N VAL A 389 35.98 -20.22 -35.09
CA VAL A 389 35.16 -19.63 -36.16
C VAL A 389 36.11 -19.34 -37.33
N PRO A 390 36.02 -20.03 -38.49
CA PRO A 390 35.02 -19.67 -39.50
C PRO A 390 34.65 -20.79 -40.50
N GLU A 391 33.47 -21.42 -40.43
CA GLU A 391 32.94 -22.15 -41.60
C GLU A 391 31.44 -22.47 -41.49
N ILE A 392 30.61 -21.44 -41.65
CA ILE A 392 29.19 -21.64 -42.04
C ILE A 392 28.94 -20.78 -43.28
N LYS A 393 29.52 -21.23 -44.41
CA LYS A 393 29.14 -20.81 -45.77
C LYS A 393 29.05 -22.03 -46.69
N ALA A 394 28.40 -23.11 -46.28
CA ALA A 394 27.99 -24.18 -47.20
C ALA A 394 27.06 -25.19 -46.52
N GLN A 395 25.79 -24.84 -46.26
CA GLN A 395 24.68 -25.82 -46.16
C GLN A 395 23.33 -25.12 -45.90
N VAL A 396 22.94 -24.19 -46.77
CA VAL A 396 21.52 -23.92 -47.05
C VAL A 396 21.42 -23.54 -48.54
N LYS A 397 21.47 -24.54 -49.40
CA LYS A 397 20.95 -24.49 -50.79
C LYS A 397 20.28 -25.84 -51.01
N GLU A 398 19.06 -25.78 -51.56
CA GLU A 398 18.03 -26.84 -51.66
C GLU A 398 17.22 -26.93 -50.36
N GLU A 399 15.92 -26.61 -50.24
CA GLU A 399 14.82 -26.22 -51.13
C GLU A 399 13.93 -25.28 -50.28
N ASN A 400 13.55 -24.08 -50.70
CA ASN A 400 12.25 -23.86 -51.34
C ASN A 400 12.13 -22.40 -51.79
N LYS A 401 11.75 -22.22 -53.05
CA LYS A 401 11.27 -20.95 -53.62
C LYS A 401 9.84 -20.70 -53.12
N VAL A 402 9.55 -19.51 -52.57
CA VAL A 402 8.49 -18.55 -52.98
C VAL A 402 8.70 -17.22 -52.19
N THR A 403 8.73 -16.09 -52.90
CA THR A 403 8.88 -14.67 -52.48
C THR A 403 7.52 -13.97 -52.20
N PRO A 404 7.45 -12.68 -51.77
CA PRO A 404 8.15 -11.96 -50.67
C PRO A 404 7.23 -10.97 -49.88
N LYS A 405 7.77 -10.38 -48.79
CA LYS A 405 7.48 -9.08 -48.09
C LYS A 405 7.70 -9.33 -46.58
N THR A 406 8.57 -8.66 -45.83
CA THR A 406 8.98 -7.25 -45.81
C THR A 406 10.32 -7.16 -45.06
N GLU A 407 11.13 -6.16 -45.40
CA GLU A 407 12.44 -5.83 -44.82
C GLU A 407 12.41 -5.71 -43.28
N THR A 408 13.43 -6.27 -42.63
CA THR A 408 13.64 -6.22 -41.18
C THR A 408 14.66 -5.15 -40.79
N LEU A 409 14.28 -4.45 -39.72
CA LEU A 409 14.95 -3.47 -38.85
C LEU A 409 16.43 -3.70 -38.45
N VAL A 410 17.12 -4.70 -39.01
CA VAL A 410 18.44 -5.14 -38.55
C VAL A 410 19.57 -4.26 -39.11
N ASP A 411 19.39 -3.67 -40.30
CA ASP A 411 20.40 -2.81 -40.93
C ASP A 411 20.46 -1.37 -40.35
N GLN A 412 19.51 -0.97 -39.50
CA GLN A 412 19.49 0.35 -38.87
C GLN A 412 20.17 0.40 -37.50
N ILE A 413 20.44 -0.76 -36.88
CA ILE A 413 21.00 -0.83 -35.52
C ILE A 413 22.54 -0.85 -35.56
N GLU A 414 23.16 -1.36 -36.62
CA GLU A 414 24.63 -1.42 -36.74
C GLU A 414 25.30 -0.08 -37.10
N LYS A 415 24.53 0.99 -37.28
CA LYS A 415 25.05 2.31 -37.70
C LYS A 415 25.10 3.38 -36.61
N THR A 416 24.73 3.05 -35.37
CA THR A 416 24.54 4.04 -34.28
C THR A 416 25.45 3.80 -33.07
N LEU A 417 26.38 2.84 -33.12
CA LEU A 417 27.33 2.57 -32.03
C LEU A 417 28.77 2.63 -32.53
N SER A 418 29.23 3.85 -32.82
CA SER A 418 30.66 4.18 -32.84
C SER A 418 30.91 5.21 -31.73
N PHE A 419 31.50 4.73 -30.63
CA PHE A 419 31.97 5.54 -29.52
C PHE A 419 33.20 6.36 -29.97
N GLU A 420 33.14 7.69 -29.82
CA GLU A 420 34.33 8.56 -29.84
C GLU A 420 34.76 8.84 -28.39
N GLU A 421 36.03 8.54 -28.10
CA GLU A 421 36.75 8.91 -26.89
C GLU A 421 36.98 10.43 -26.86
N LEU A 422 36.69 11.07 -25.73
CA LEU A 422 37.21 12.39 -25.41
C LEU A 422 37.85 12.36 -24.03
N THR A 423 39.18 12.39 -24.04
CA THR A 423 40.07 12.76 -22.95
C THR A 423 40.15 14.28 -22.89
N GLU A 424 39.78 14.89 -21.76
CA GLU A 424 40.27 16.22 -21.39
C GLU A 424 40.67 16.21 -19.91
N GLU A 425 41.98 16.38 -19.71
CA GLU A 425 42.65 16.72 -18.46
C GLU A 425 42.32 18.17 -18.13
N GLU A 426 41.84 18.47 -16.93
CA GLU A 426 41.91 19.83 -16.37
C GLU A 426 42.50 19.84 -14.96
N ASN A 427 43.34 20.85 -14.78
CA ASN A 427 44.34 21.06 -13.74
C ASN A 427 43.74 21.27 -12.34
N ILE A 428 44.50 20.76 -11.38
CA ILE A 428 44.41 21.06 -9.95
C ILE A 428 45.14 22.38 -9.69
N GLU A 429 44.45 23.37 -9.12
CA GLU A 429 45.08 24.45 -8.35
C GLU A 429 44.55 24.40 -6.91
N GLU A 430 45.47 24.15 -5.96
CA GLU A 430 45.29 24.34 -4.52
C GLU A 430 45.14 25.83 -4.18
N PRO A 431 44.49 26.14 -3.04
CA PRO A 431 45.09 27.15 -2.19
C PRO A 431 45.17 26.72 -0.72
N ASP A 432 46.42 26.76 -0.26
CA ASP A 432 46.96 27.30 0.99
C ASP A 432 46.23 27.10 2.34
N ASN A 433 47.01 26.51 3.23
CA ASN A 433 46.85 26.47 4.68
C ASN A 433 46.89 27.87 5.32
N ALA A 434 45.98 28.15 6.25
CA ALA A 434 46.23 29.11 7.32
C ALA A 434 45.47 28.74 8.62
N GLU A 435 46.26 28.30 9.60
CA GLU A 435 46.20 28.62 11.04
C GLU A 435 44.98 28.19 11.89
N LEU A 436 45.25 27.13 12.66
CA LEU A 436 44.77 26.88 14.02
C LEU A 436 45.01 28.09 14.94
N ASN A 437 44.08 28.37 15.85
CA ASN A 437 44.39 28.59 17.27
C ASN A 437 43.13 28.50 18.17
N ASP A 438 43.33 27.74 19.26
CA ASP A 438 42.85 27.91 20.63
C ASP A 438 41.36 28.13 20.92
N LEU A 439 40.79 27.20 21.70
CA LEU A 439 39.99 27.57 22.88
C LEU A 439 40.01 26.44 23.93
N GLU A 440 40.56 26.82 25.08
CA GLU A 440 40.86 26.02 26.27
C GLU A 440 39.62 25.52 27.02
N LEU A 441 39.81 24.37 27.67
CA LEU A 441 39.01 23.79 28.75
C LEU A 441 39.14 24.59 30.06
N LYS A 442 38.01 25.02 30.63
CA LYS A 442 37.76 25.25 32.07
C LYS A 442 36.26 24.95 32.28
N GLY A 443 35.73 24.34 33.33
CA GLY A 443 36.17 23.97 34.67
C GLY A 443 34.87 23.66 35.45
N ASP A 444 34.99 22.87 36.51
CA ASP A 444 33.95 22.30 37.40
C ASP A 444 32.69 23.13 37.71
N ASP A 445 31.55 22.43 37.94
CA ASP A 445 30.96 22.38 39.30
C ASP A 445 29.79 21.38 39.41
N ARG A 446 29.97 20.39 40.30
CA ARG A 446 28.89 19.54 40.84
C ARG A 446 28.31 20.19 42.09
N PRO A 447 27.06 19.86 42.44
CA PRO A 447 26.72 19.63 43.84
C PRO A 447 26.31 18.17 44.10
N LYS A 448 26.88 17.62 45.17
CA LYS A 448 26.47 16.35 45.82
C LYS A 448 25.31 16.61 46.78
N ALA A 449 24.36 15.68 46.88
CA ALA A 449 23.54 15.37 48.07
C ALA A 449 22.64 14.16 47.75
N GLN A 450 22.28 13.23 48.62
CA GLN A 450 22.78 12.71 49.89
C GLN A 450 21.99 11.40 50.08
N ASP A 451 22.62 10.34 50.57
CA ASP A 451 21.98 9.08 50.93
C ASP A 451 21.03 9.25 52.14
N ASN A 452 19.87 8.57 52.12
CA ASN A 452 19.61 7.51 53.11
C ASN A 452 18.32 6.70 52.85
N PRO A 453 18.25 5.43 53.34
CA PRO A 453 17.25 4.43 52.98
C PRO A 453 16.21 4.17 54.10
N VAL A 454 15.02 3.62 53.80
CA VAL A 454 14.21 2.83 54.76
C VAL A 454 13.23 1.86 54.05
N GLN A 455 13.51 0.57 54.25
CA GLN A 455 12.65 -0.58 54.65
C GLN A 455 11.48 -1.14 53.82
N GLU A 456 11.62 -2.46 53.63
CA GLU A 456 10.61 -3.52 53.51
C GLU A 456 9.44 -3.39 54.50
N LYS A 457 8.26 -3.87 54.06
CA LYS A 457 7.42 -4.78 54.86
C LYS A 457 6.41 -5.53 54.01
N ASP A 458 6.56 -6.85 54.01
CA ASP A 458 5.53 -7.84 53.74
C ASP A 458 4.33 -7.67 54.69
N SER A 459 3.11 -7.98 54.22
CA SER A 459 2.32 -9.15 54.65
C SER A 459 0.79 -8.99 54.51
N LYS A 460 0.21 -9.88 53.70
CA LYS A 460 -0.95 -10.76 53.94
C LYS A 460 -2.26 -10.24 54.61
N LYS A 461 -3.35 -10.54 53.87
CA LYS A 461 -4.52 -11.39 54.22
C LYS A 461 -5.88 -10.75 54.61
N ILE A 462 -6.88 -11.18 53.82
CA ILE A 462 -8.20 -11.75 54.17
C ILE A 462 -9.39 -10.82 54.49
N GLY A 463 -10.52 -11.13 53.82
CA GLY A 463 -11.87 -11.14 54.38
C GLY A 463 -12.78 -10.06 53.82
N ALA A 464 -13.59 -10.30 52.78
CA ALA A 464 -14.87 -11.03 52.75
C ALA A 464 -16.07 -10.26 53.34
N LYS A 465 -17.10 -10.10 52.49
CA LYS A 465 -18.53 -9.84 52.79
C LYS A 465 -18.82 -8.44 53.40
N GLN A 466 -19.90 -7.73 53.09
CA GLN A 466 -21.24 -8.16 52.70
C GLN A 466 -22.04 -6.97 52.12
N GLU A 467 -22.99 -7.33 51.26
CA GLU A 467 -24.32 -6.77 51.02
C GLU A 467 -24.77 -5.53 51.83
N THR A 468 -25.29 -4.51 51.16
CA THR A 468 -26.73 -4.12 51.13
C THR A 468 -26.87 -2.72 50.50
N THR A 469 -27.56 -2.54 49.37
CA THR A 469 -29.02 -2.42 49.18
C THR A 469 -29.57 -1.01 49.45
N GLN A 470 -30.12 -0.45 48.37
CA GLN A 470 -31.29 0.45 48.27
C GLN A 470 -31.14 1.99 48.25
N LYS A 471 -31.60 2.50 47.09
CA LYS A 471 -32.61 3.56 46.84
C LYS A 471 -32.29 4.97 47.34
N GLN A 472 -32.01 5.91 46.42
CA GLN A 472 -32.99 6.81 45.74
C GLN A 472 -33.63 7.86 46.69
N PRO A 473 -34.10 9.01 46.19
CA PRO A 473 -33.54 9.96 45.23
C PRO A 473 -33.68 11.41 45.80
N GLU A 474 -33.66 12.43 44.93
CA GLU A 474 -34.23 13.79 45.08
C GLU A 474 -33.28 15.00 45.03
N THR A 475 -33.21 15.56 43.82
CA THR A 475 -33.57 16.94 43.43
C THR A 475 -33.24 18.14 44.35
N LYS A 476 -32.46 19.09 43.80
CA LYS A 476 -32.78 20.54 43.63
C LYS A 476 -31.55 21.26 43.02
N LYS A 477 -31.65 21.81 41.80
CA LYS A 477 -31.94 23.23 41.45
C LYS A 477 -31.14 24.24 42.27
N GLU A 478 -30.09 24.80 41.64
CA GLU A 478 -29.94 26.21 41.18
C GLU A 478 -29.42 27.11 42.33
N GLU A 479 -28.22 27.69 42.28
CA GLU A 479 -27.90 28.94 41.56
C GLU A 479 -26.37 29.30 41.66
N PRO A 480 -25.88 30.34 40.96
CA PRO A 480 -24.56 30.36 40.32
C PRO A 480 -23.45 31.00 41.16
N LYS A 481 -22.20 30.56 40.94
CA LYS A 481 -21.02 31.35 41.28
C LYS A 481 -19.99 31.26 40.16
N SER A 482 -19.62 32.44 39.67
CA SER A 482 -18.59 32.66 38.65
C SER A 482 -17.24 32.20 39.17
N ASN A 483 -16.55 31.37 38.40
CA ASN A 483 -15.12 31.16 38.56
C ASN A 483 -14.56 30.88 37.17
N THR A 484 -13.90 31.88 36.56
CA THR A 484 -13.21 31.74 35.29
C THR A 484 -11.91 30.98 35.53
N ASP A 485 -11.87 29.74 35.07
CA ASP A 485 -10.68 28.90 35.00
C ASP A 485 -9.75 29.42 33.87
N PRO A 486 -8.49 29.80 34.16
CA PRO A 486 -7.54 30.26 33.15
C PRO A 486 -7.05 29.16 32.18
N LEU A 487 -7.56 27.92 32.27
CA LEU A 487 -7.21 26.80 31.38
C LEU A 487 -8.38 26.21 30.59
N ALA A 488 -9.52 26.91 30.48
CA ALA A 488 -10.60 26.46 29.60
C ALA A 488 -10.21 26.58 28.10
N PRO A 489 -10.47 25.55 27.25
CA PRO A 489 -10.19 25.62 25.83
C PRO A 489 -11.09 26.65 25.12
N ALA A 490 -10.52 27.39 24.18
CA ALA A 490 -11.21 28.45 23.43
C ALA A 490 -12.45 27.91 22.70
N THR A 491 -13.64 28.43 23.02
CA THR A 491 -14.92 28.00 22.44
C THR A 491 -15.39 28.85 21.26
N SER A 492 -14.50 29.62 20.63
CA SER A 492 -14.84 30.30 19.38
C SER A 492 -13.64 30.33 18.43
N ILE A 493 -13.90 29.91 17.20
CA ILE A 493 -12.99 30.06 16.06
C ILE A 493 -13.04 31.53 15.66
N PRO A 494 -11.90 32.24 15.54
CA PRO A 494 -11.90 33.61 15.04
C PRO A 494 -12.41 33.67 13.61
N GLU A 495 -13.22 34.69 13.29
CA GLU A 495 -13.71 34.92 11.93
C GLU A 495 -12.54 35.04 10.93
N PRO A 496 -12.65 34.46 9.73
CA PRO A 496 -11.60 34.56 8.73
C PRO A 496 -11.40 36.01 8.30
N ILE A 497 -10.14 36.42 8.24
CA ILE A 497 -9.67 37.72 7.76
C ILE A 497 -10.23 37.95 6.35
N ARG A 498 -11.10 38.95 6.21
CA ARG A 498 -11.58 39.42 4.91
C ARG A 498 -10.46 40.16 4.19
N LEU A 499 -9.82 39.49 3.24
CA LEU A 499 -8.96 40.14 2.25
C LEU A 499 -9.83 41.05 1.38
N GLY A 500 -9.59 42.35 1.44
CA GLY A 500 -10.32 43.36 0.69
C GLY A 500 -10.19 43.13 -0.81
N GLN A 501 -11.34 42.97 -1.49
CA GLN A 501 -11.41 43.08 -2.93
C GLN A 501 -11.34 44.57 -3.29
N SER A 502 -10.18 44.97 -3.82
CA SER A 502 -10.00 46.24 -4.53
C SER A 502 -10.85 46.22 -5.79
N SER A 503 -11.89 47.03 -5.81
CA SER A 503 -12.64 47.38 -7.01
C SER A 503 -11.81 48.32 -7.88
N ASP A 504 -11.20 47.79 -8.94
CA ASP A 504 -10.84 48.58 -10.12
C ASP A 504 -10.81 47.67 -11.36
N GLN A 505 -11.93 47.66 -12.08
CA GLN A 505 -11.96 47.20 -13.47
C GLN A 505 -11.99 48.41 -14.41
N PRO A 506 -11.11 48.48 -15.42
CA PRO A 506 -11.39 49.21 -16.64
C PRO A 506 -12.16 48.34 -17.63
N LYS A 507 -13.30 48.87 -18.09
CA LYS A 507 -14.12 48.36 -19.20
C LYS A 507 -13.33 48.37 -20.51
N THR A 508 -13.33 47.26 -21.25
CA THR A 508 -13.19 47.19 -22.73
C THR A 508 -13.90 45.92 -23.22
N SER A 509 -15.14 46.04 -23.73
CA SER A 509 -15.54 46.07 -25.15
C SER A 509 -15.29 44.78 -25.94
N ALA A 510 -16.40 44.14 -26.30
CA ALA A 510 -16.52 42.94 -27.12
C ALA A 510 -16.05 43.14 -28.58
N ALA A 511 -15.47 42.08 -29.17
CA ALA A 511 -15.69 41.70 -30.57
C ALA A 511 -15.04 40.33 -30.89
N PHE A 512 -15.86 39.43 -31.44
CA PHE A 512 -15.57 38.42 -32.48
C PHE A 512 -14.29 37.56 -32.40
N ASN A 513 -14.48 36.23 -32.34
CA ASN A 513 -13.58 35.28 -33.01
C ASN A 513 -14.38 34.13 -33.61
N SER A 514 -14.43 34.11 -34.94
CA SER A 514 -14.82 33.00 -35.80
C SER A 514 -13.63 32.04 -36.02
N PRO A 515 -13.84 30.78 -36.38
CA PRO A 515 -12.78 29.79 -36.54
C PRO A 515 -11.95 30.02 -37.81
N LEU A 516 -10.63 29.73 -37.71
CA LEU A 516 -9.64 29.79 -38.79
C LEU A 516 -9.90 28.74 -39.89
N PRO A 517 -9.59 29.04 -41.17
CA PRO A 517 -9.67 28.09 -42.28
C PRO A 517 -8.45 27.15 -42.35
N PRO A 518 -8.57 25.99 -43.03
CA PRO A 518 -7.50 24.99 -43.14
C PRO A 518 -6.39 25.41 -44.12
N ALA A 519 -5.17 24.96 -43.85
CA ALA A 519 -3.98 25.20 -44.65
C ALA A 519 -4.01 24.39 -45.96
N GLU A 520 -3.74 25.05 -47.09
CA GLU A 520 -3.52 24.42 -48.39
C GLU A 520 -2.09 23.86 -48.50
N SER A 521 -2.00 22.76 -49.22
CA SER A 521 -0.81 22.03 -49.63
C SER A 521 -0.10 22.67 -50.83
N GLU A 522 1.22 22.82 -50.75
CA GLU A 522 2.14 22.74 -51.89
C GLU A 522 3.36 21.87 -51.52
#